data_AF-A0A159Z6N4-F1
#
_entry.id   AF-A0A159Z6N4-F1
#
_cell.length_a   1.000
_cell.length_b   1.000
_cell.length_c   1.000
_cell.angle_alpha   90.00
_cell.angle_beta   90.00
_cell.angle_gamma   90.00
#
_symmetry.space_group_name_H-M   'P 1'
#
loop_
_entity.id
_entity.type
_entity.pdbx_description
1 polymer ?
#
loop_
_entity_poly.entity_id
_entity_poly.type
_entity_poly.pdbx_seq_one_letter_code
_entity_poly.pdbx_strand_id
1 'polypeptide(L)' 'MVDVTRLPEGAFGHVPTPALVAPLEFTLPRAAYLALGGHGGAIRPLAAIGAEGGEYVTAARLEPWPGAGE' A
#
# COMPACT_ATOMS: atom_id res chain seq x y z
N MET A 1 4.47 5.24 -21.85
CA MET A 1 3.21 6.01 -21.69
C MET A 1 2.08 5.00 -21.68
N VAL A 2 1.19 5.01 -20.68
CA VAL A 2 0.05 4.09 -20.58
C VAL A 2 -1.17 4.71 -21.28
N ASP A 3 -1.89 3.92 -22.07
CA ASP A 3 -3.17 4.29 -22.67
C ASP A 3 -4.30 4.12 -21.65
N VAL A 4 -4.82 5.23 -21.15
CA VAL A 4 -5.85 5.27 -20.09
C VAL A 4 -7.20 4.72 -20.54
N THR A 5 -7.46 4.68 -21.86
CA THR A 5 -8.76 4.23 -22.40
C THR A 5 -8.93 2.71 -22.34
N ARG A 6 -7.85 1.98 -22.06
CA ARG A 6 -7.83 0.51 -21.95
C ARG A 6 -7.91 0.01 -20.51
N LEU A 7 -7.97 0.91 -19.54
CA LEU A 7 -8.02 0.54 -18.14
C LEU A 7 -9.47 0.19 -17.73
N PRO A 8 -9.67 -0.76 -16.79
CA PRO A 8 -10.98 -1.07 -16.25
C PRO A 8 -11.67 0.16 -15.62
N GLU A 9 -13.00 0.13 -15.59
CA GLU A 9 -13.77 1.10 -14.81
C GLU A 9 -13.32 1.06 -13.33
N GLY A 10 -13.11 2.24 -12.72
CA GLY A 10 -12.60 2.34 -11.35
C GLY A 10 -11.09 2.15 -11.20
N ALA A 11 -10.31 2.09 -12.29
CA ALA A 11 -8.84 2.01 -12.22
C ALA A 11 -8.16 3.22 -11.54
N PHE A 12 -8.88 4.33 -11.35
CA PHE A 12 -8.42 5.51 -10.64
C PHE A 12 -9.31 5.79 -9.43
N GLY A 13 -8.71 5.91 -8.26
CA GLY A 13 -9.40 6.33 -7.04
C GLY A 13 -9.51 7.86 -6.97
N HIS A 14 -10.62 8.35 -6.42
CA HIS A 14 -10.77 9.76 -6.05
C HIS A 14 -10.28 9.97 -4.61
N VAL A 15 -9.40 10.94 -4.42
CA VAL A 15 -9.01 11.41 -3.09
C VAL A 15 -9.90 12.62 -2.70
N PRO A 16 -10.88 12.45 -1.79
CA PRO A 16 -11.75 13.54 -1.37
C PRO A 16 -11.01 14.53 -0.46
N THR A 17 -11.26 15.83 -0.61
CA THR A 17 -10.63 16.89 0.18
C THR A 17 -11.34 17.10 1.53
N PRO A 18 -10.60 17.51 2.59
CA PRO A 18 -9.18 17.85 2.62
C PRO A 18 -8.30 16.60 2.69
N ALA A 19 -7.37 16.47 1.74
CA ALA A 19 -6.49 15.31 1.66
C ALA A 19 -5.02 15.71 1.86
N LEU A 20 -4.34 14.98 2.73
CA LEU A 20 -2.89 15.00 2.85
C LEU A 20 -2.34 13.87 1.96
N VAL A 21 -1.80 14.24 0.80
CA VAL A 21 -0.93 13.35 0.02
C VAL A 21 0.48 13.51 0.57
N ALA A 22 0.78 12.79 1.65
CA ALA A 22 2.14 12.74 2.18
C ALA A 22 2.93 11.69 1.38
N PRO A 23 4.04 12.06 0.72
CA PRO A 23 4.96 11.07 0.17
C PRO A 23 5.52 10.26 1.35
N LEU A 24 5.14 8.98 1.42
CA LEU A 24 5.78 8.01 2.30
C LEU A 24 7.11 7.61 1.64
N GLU A 25 8.21 8.17 2.13
CA GLU A 25 9.55 7.72 1.75
C GLU A 25 9.84 6.39 2.46
N PHE A 26 9.83 5.30 1.69
CA PHE A 26 9.92 3.93 2.19
C PHE A 26 11.30 3.52 2.75
N THR A 27 12.24 4.46 2.93
CA THR A 27 13.63 4.18 3.32
C THR A 27 13.96 4.50 4.77
N LEU A 28 12.96 4.75 5.63
CA LEU A 28 13.19 5.02 7.05
C LEU A 28 13.24 3.71 7.87
N PRO A 29 14.28 3.48 8.69
CA PRO A 29 14.27 2.39 9.66
C PRO A 29 13.09 2.53 10.63
N ARG A 30 12.43 1.40 10.97
CA ARG A 30 11.26 1.38 11.87
C ARG A 30 11.50 2.12 13.19
N ALA A 31 12.67 1.97 13.78
CA ALA A 31 13.02 2.65 15.03
C ALA A 31 12.98 4.19 14.87
N ALA A 32 13.51 4.72 13.76
CA ALA A 32 13.48 6.14 13.48
C ALA A 32 12.05 6.63 13.18
N TYR A 33 11.24 5.83 12.47
CA TYR A 33 9.82 6.13 12.25
C TYR A 33 9.05 6.31 13.57
N LEU A 34 9.26 5.39 14.52
CA LEU A 34 8.62 5.47 15.83
C LEU A 34 9.12 6.65 16.66
N ALA A 35 10.43 6.95 16.60
CA ALA A 35 11.02 8.08 17.31
C ALA A 35 10.47 9.44 16.84
N LEU A 36 10.08 9.55 15.57
CA LEU A 36 9.43 10.74 15.00
C LEU A 36 7.93 10.86 15.38
N GLY A 37 7.40 9.94 16.18
CA GLY A 37 5.96 9.90 16.53
C GLY A 37 5.10 9.19 15.48
N GLY A 38 5.70 8.34 14.65
CA GLY A 38 4.99 7.55 13.65
C GLY A 38 3.90 6.65 14.26
N HIS A 39 2.88 6.33 13.47
CA HIS A 39 1.68 5.59 13.89
C HIS A 39 1.94 4.08 14.03
N GLY A 40 2.78 3.71 15.01
CA GLY A 40 3.26 2.34 15.20
C GLY A 40 2.18 1.29 15.42
N GLY A 41 1.03 1.68 15.99
CA GLY A 41 -0.10 0.78 16.24
C GLY A 41 -0.79 0.28 14.97
N ALA A 42 -0.66 1.00 13.86
CA ALA A 42 -1.21 0.58 12.57
C ALA A 42 -0.22 -0.28 11.74
N ILE A 43 1.01 -0.50 12.21
CA ILE A 43 1.97 -1.35 11.50
C ILE A 43 1.53 -2.81 11.64
N ARG A 44 1.22 -3.45 10.51
CA ARG A 44 0.80 -4.87 10.47
C ARG A 44 1.81 -5.73 9.70
N PRO A 45 2.11 -6.96 10.16
CA PRO A 45 2.92 -7.91 9.41
C PRO A 45 2.24 -8.33 8.11
N LEU A 46 3.03 -8.60 7.06
CA LEU A 46 2.51 -9.03 5.77
C LEU A 46 1.68 -10.33 5.86
N ALA A 47 2.12 -11.28 6.69
CA ALA A 47 1.39 -12.53 6.92
C ALA A 47 -0.02 -12.28 7.51
N ALA A 48 -0.17 -11.31 8.41
CA ALA A 48 -1.46 -10.94 8.98
C ALA A 48 -2.37 -10.29 7.92
N ILE A 49 -1.82 -9.43 7.06
CA ILE A 49 -2.56 -8.85 5.93
C ILE A 49 -3.07 -9.93 4.97
N GLY A 50 -2.23 -10.93 4.66
CA GLY A 50 -2.64 -12.04 3.79
C GLY A 50 -3.76 -12.91 4.38
N ALA A 51 -3.79 -13.08 5.71
CA ALA A 51 -4.77 -13.91 6.39
C ALA A 51 -6.09 -13.16 6.71
N GLU A 52 -6.00 -11.92 7.15
CA GLU A 52 -7.13 -11.15 7.70
C GLU A 52 -7.67 -10.11 6.72
N GLY A 53 -6.91 -9.77 5.68
CA GLY A 53 -7.22 -8.69 4.76
C GLY A 53 -6.86 -7.29 5.30
N GLY A 54 -7.00 -6.31 4.41
CA GLY A 54 -6.85 -4.89 4.73
C GLY A 54 -8.12 -4.28 5.31
N GLU A 55 -7.99 -3.08 5.89
CA GLU A 55 -9.12 -2.29 6.38
C GLU A 55 -10.14 -1.98 5.27
N TYR A 56 -9.65 -1.80 4.04
CA TYR A 56 -10.46 -1.71 2.85
C TYR A 56 -10.45 -3.05 2.13
N VAL A 57 -11.64 -3.66 2.01
CA VAL A 57 -11.82 -4.89 1.26
C VAL A 57 -11.65 -4.58 -0.22
N THR A 58 -10.46 -4.87 -0.73
CA THR A 58 -10.14 -4.82 -2.15
C THR A 58 -9.87 -6.24 -2.64
N ALA A 59 -10.45 -6.59 -3.79
CA ALA A 59 -10.09 -7.82 -4.47
C ALA A 59 -8.66 -7.68 -5.02
N ALA A 60 -7.69 -8.25 -4.31
CA ALA A 60 -6.30 -8.27 -4.72
C ALA A 60 -5.87 -9.68 -5.13
N ARG A 61 -5.16 -9.79 -6.26
CA ARG A 61 -4.51 -11.01 -6.70
C ARG A 61 -3.03 -10.92 -6.34
N LEU A 62 -2.56 -11.80 -5.46
CA LEU A 62 -1.15 -11.89 -5.08
C LEU A 62 -0.44 -12.79 -6.09
N GLU A 63 0.45 -12.21 -6.90
CA GLU A 63 1.33 -12.96 -7.80
C GLU A 63 2.76 -12.90 -7.26
N PRO A 64 3.50 -14.03 -7.25
CA PRO A 64 4.89 -14.05 -6.85
C PRO A 64 5.75 -13.18 -7.78
N TRP A 65 6.83 -12.61 -7.23
CA TRP A 65 7.77 -11.85 -8.04
C TRP A 65 8.40 -12.75 -9.12
N PRO A 66 8.45 -12.32 -10.40
CA PRO A 66 8.89 -13.18 -11.50
C PRO A 66 10.32 -13.74 -11.36
N GLY A 67 11.16 -13.12 -10.54
CA GLY A 67 12.56 -13.52 -10.32
C GLY A 67 12.87 -14.10 -8.95
N ALA A 68 11.87 -14.55 -8.17
CA ALA A 68 12.11 -15.14 -6.84
C ALA A 68 12.53 -16.63 -6.87
N GLY A 69 12.89 -17.14 -8.05
CA GLY A 69 13.33 -18.52 -8.28
C GLY A 69 14.65 -18.56 -9.05
N GLU A 70 15.72 -18.11 -8.42
CA GLU A 70 17.11 -18.60 -8.57
C GLU A 70 17.78 -18.60 -7.19
#